data_AF-A0A7U7DCK4-F1
#
_entry.id   AF-A0A7U7DCK4-F1
#
_cell.length_a   1.000
_cell.length_b   1.000
_cell.length_c   1.000
_cell.angle_alpha   90.00
_cell.angle_beta   90.00
_cell.angle_gamma   90.00
#
_symmetry.space_group_name_H-M   'P 1'
#
loop_
_entity.id
_entity.type
_entity.pdbx_description
1 polymer ?
#
loop_
_entity_poly.entity_id
_entity_poly.type
_entity_poly.pdbx_seq_one_letter_code
_entity_poly.pdbx_strand_id
1 'polypeptide(L)'
;MNSSQITARTITVTPASTASASSEVVVQLSASPDPRWQACFHFVVQGRDGFFLQGRPVFDNASFHGILQAGQAEAFRQELPDVLISASMLARAQVNKDAAR
;
A
#
# COMPACT_ATOMS: atom_id res chain seq x y z
N MET A 1 -18.50 -11.73 -9.25
CA MET A 1 -17.08 -11.33 -9.40
C MET A 1 -16.43 -11.40 -8.04
N ASN A 2 -15.59 -12.42 -7.79
CA ASN A 2 -14.83 -12.52 -6.55
C ASN A 2 -13.87 -11.33 -6.50
N SER A 3 -14.19 -10.33 -5.69
CA SER A 3 -13.22 -9.29 -5.30
C SER A 3 -12.17 -9.97 -4.44
N SER A 4 -11.20 -10.61 -5.09
CA SER A 4 -10.07 -11.24 -4.43
C SER A 4 -9.35 -10.17 -3.61
N GLN A 5 -9.30 -10.36 -2.30
CA GLN A 5 -8.63 -9.45 -1.38
C GLN A 5 -7.16 -9.33 -1.80
N ILE A 6 -6.71 -8.10 -2.07
CA ILE A 6 -5.31 -7.84 -2.43
C ILE A 6 -4.48 -7.89 -1.14
N THR A 7 -3.61 -8.87 -1.05
CA THR A 7 -2.61 -9.04 0.02
C THR A 7 -1.18 -8.82 -0.48
N ALA A 8 -0.26 -8.54 0.44
CA ALA A 8 1.18 -8.53 0.16
C ALA A 8 1.72 -9.95 0.11
N ARG A 9 2.54 -10.25 -0.90
CA ARG A 9 3.27 -11.51 -1.07
C ARG A 9 4.71 -11.41 -0.58
N THR A 10 5.40 -10.34 -0.96
CA THR A 10 6.82 -10.15 -0.68
C THR A 10 7.08 -8.68 -0.42
N ILE A 11 7.87 -8.38 0.61
CA ILE A 11 8.25 -7.02 1.00
C ILE A 11 9.77 -6.94 1.00
N THR A 12 10.32 -6.31 -0.03
CA THR A 12 11.75 -6.06 -0.18
C THR A 12 12.03 -4.65 0.30
N VAL A 13 12.89 -4.52 1.31
CA VAL A 13 13.36 -3.21 1.78
C VAL A 13 14.84 -3.12 1.47
N THR A 14 15.21 -2.13 0.66
CA THR A 14 16.59 -1.82 0.35
C THR A 14 17.05 -0.73 1.32
N PRO A 15 17.85 -1.06 2.34
CA PRO A 15 18.33 -0.07 3.29
C PRO A 15 19.21 0.94 2.55
N ALA A 16 19.07 2.22 2.87
CA ALA A 16 20.03 3.19 2.39
C ALA A 16 21.40 2.97 3.06
N SER A 17 22.46 3.36 2.35
CA SER A 17 23.85 3.10 2.73
C SER A 17 24.29 3.69 4.08
N THR A 18 23.44 4.50 4.72
CA THR A 18 23.67 5.12 6.03
C THR A 18 22.44 4.98 6.92
N ALA A 19 22.64 4.82 8.24
CA ALA A 19 21.58 4.54 9.21
C ALA A 19 20.50 5.65 9.35
N SER A 20 20.80 6.86 8.88
CA SER A 20 19.89 8.02 8.88
C SER A 20 19.17 8.24 7.56
N ALA A 21 19.38 7.38 6.57
CA ALA A 21 18.83 7.56 5.23
C ALA A 21 17.54 6.74 5.00
N SER A 22 16.69 7.29 4.15
CA SER A 22 15.42 6.69 3.72
C SER A 22 15.65 5.39 2.96
N SER A 23 14.83 4.36 3.21
CA SER A 23 14.98 3.06 2.55
C SER A 23 14.01 2.94 1.37
N GLU A 24 14.41 2.33 0.26
CA GLU A 24 13.46 2.00 -0.79
C GLU A 24 12.68 0.74 -0.38
N VAL A 25 11.38 0.72 -0.63
CA VAL A 25 10.56 -0.47 -0.45
C VAL A 25 9.86 -0.85 -1.73
N VAL A 26 9.88 -2.14 -2.02
CA VAL A 26 9.13 -2.79 -3.10
C VAL A 26 8.24 -3.84 -2.47
N VAL A 27 6.93 -3.71 -2.70
CA VAL A 27 5.94 -4.66 -2.24
C VAL A 27 5.32 -5.34 -3.44
N GLN A 28 5.46 -6.66 -3.51
CA GLN A 28 4.70 -7.49 -4.44
C GLN A 28 3.34 -7.84 -3.84
N LEU A 29 2.29 -7.67 -4.61
CA LEU A 29 0.91 -7.94 -4.29
C LEU A 29 0.46 -9.28 -4.89
N SER A 30 -0.61 -9.84 -4.35
CA SER A 30 -1.23 -11.06 -4.84
C SER A 30 -1.91 -10.91 -6.21
N ALA A 31 -2.26 -9.68 -6.60
CA ALA A 31 -2.85 -9.34 -7.90
C ALA A 31 -2.57 -7.88 -8.27
N SER A 32 -2.69 -7.53 -9.55
CA SER A 32 -2.60 -6.14 -10.04
C SER A 32 -3.81 -5.32 -9.56
N PRO A 33 -3.63 -4.28 -8.74
CA PRO A 33 -4.73 -3.48 -8.25
C PRO A 33 -5.32 -2.61 -9.36
N ASP A 34 -6.65 -2.57 -9.45
CA ASP A 34 -7.36 -1.67 -10.34
C ASP A 34 -7.23 -0.19 -9.89
N PRO A 35 -7.44 0.80 -10.78
CA PRO A 35 -7.25 2.21 -10.45
C PRO A 35 -8.07 2.71 -9.25
N ARG A 36 -9.25 2.11 -9.01
CA ARG A 36 -10.08 2.51 -7.87
C ARG A 36 -9.51 1.96 -6.57
N TRP A 37 -9.06 0.71 -6.56
CA TRP A 37 -8.33 0.17 -5.41
C TRP A 37 -7.09 1.00 -5.10
N GLN A 38 -6.31 1.40 -6.12
CA GLN A 38 -5.13 2.25 -5.94
C GLN A 38 -5.47 3.60 -5.30
N ALA A 39 -6.57 4.24 -5.74
CA ALA A 39 -7.04 5.49 -5.14
C ALA A 39 -7.47 5.31 -3.67
N CYS A 40 -8.17 4.21 -3.35
CA CYS A 40 -8.52 3.87 -1.96
C CYS A 40 -7.26 3.61 -1.10
N PHE A 41 -6.26 2.93 -1.65
CA PHE A 41 -4.99 2.72 -0.97
C PHE A 41 -4.27 4.03 -0.68
N HIS A 42 -4.16 4.93 -1.66
CA HIS A 42 -3.57 6.26 -1.45
C HIS A 42 -4.33 7.06 -0.39
N PHE A 43 -5.66 6.99 -0.37
CA PHE A 43 -6.47 7.63 0.66
C PHE A 43 -6.19 7.08 2.06
N VAL A 44 -6.11 5.75 2.22
CA VAL A 44 -5.80 5.11 3.51
C VAL A 44 -4.41 5.50 3.99
N VAL A 45 -3.41 5.47 3.10
CA VAL A 45 -2.03 5.84 3.42
C VAL A 45 -1.92 7.33 3.76
N GLN A 46 -2.69 8.21 3.11
CA GLN A 46 -2.71 9.64 3.44
C GLN A 46 -3.43 9.94 4.76
N GLY A 47 -4.53 9.24 5.05
CA GLY A 47 -5.29 9.41 6.30
C GLY A 47 -4.60 8.80 7.52
N ARG A 48 -3.76 7.77 7.31
CA ARG A 48 -2.80 7.27 8.30
C ARG A 48 -1.55 8.15 8.24
N ASP A 49 -1.67 9.36 8.78
CA ASP A 49 -0.68 10.43 8.76
C ASP A 49 0.80 9.96 8.77
N GLY A 50 1.48 10.10 7.62
CA GLY A 50 2.89 10.43 7.51
C GLY A 50 4.00 9.49 8.00
N PHE A 51 3.75 8.31 8.59
CA PHE A 51 4.82 7.68 9.38
C PHE A 51 5.77 6.74 8.64
N PHE A 52 5.38 6.16 7.50
CA PHE A 52 6.26 5.19 6.82
C PHE A 52 6.83 5.71 5.52
N LEU A 53 6.03 6.35 4.65
CA LEU A 53 6.44 6.71 3.29
C LEU A 53 6.66 8.23 3.14
N GLN A 54 7.76 8.63 2.51
CA GLN A 54 8.12 10.02 2.21
C GLN A 54 7.34 10.62 1.03
N GLY A 55 6.45 9.87 0.39
CA GLY A 55 5.70 10.31 -0.78
C GLY A 55 4.62 9.31 -1.20
N ARG A 56 3.99 9.58 -2.34
CA ARG A 56 2.99 8.66 -2.90
C ARG A 56 3.68 7.41 -3.48
N PRO A 57 3.24 6.21 -3.10
CA PRO A 57 3.76 4.99 -3.71
C PRO A 57 3.31 4.88 -5.17
N VAL A 58 4.23 4.42 -6.01
CA VAL A 58 4.03 4.21 -7.44
C VAL A 58 3.67 2.75 -7.66
N PHE A 59 2.54 2.51 -8.32
CA PHE A 59 2.11 1.16 -8.70
C PHE A 59 2.69 0.77 -10.05
N ASP A 60 3.23 -0.44 -10.12
CA ASP A 60 3.64 -1.10 -11.36
C ASP A 60 3.12 -2.54 -11.33
N ASN A 61 2.16 -2.83 -12.21
CA ASN A 61 1.49 -4.13 -12.30
C ASN A 61 1.02 -4.66 -10.92
N ALA A 62 1.51 -5.82 -10.47
CA ALA A 62 1.20 -6.41 -9.16
C ALA A 62 2.22 -6.01 -8.09
N SER A 63 2.77 -4.81 -8.18
CA SER A 63 3.72 -4.28 -7.19
C SER A 63 3.53 -2.79 -6.96
N PHE A 64 4.01 -2.30 -5.82
CA PHE A 64 4.21 -0.88 -5.62
C PHE A 64 5.58 -0.58 -5.01
N HIS A 65 6.07 0.60 -5.35
CA HIS A 65 7.36 1.14 -4.94
C HIS A 65 7.13 2.38 -4.09
N GLY A 66 7.95 2.57 -3.06
CA GLY A 66 7.90 3.74 -2.22
C GLY A 66 9.21 3.98 -1.49
N ILE A 67 9.35 5.17 -0.93
CA ILE A 67 10.51 5.54 -0.12
C ILE A 67 10.07 5.59 1.33
N LEU A 68 10.63 4.72 2.15
CA LEU A 68 10.40 4.67 3.59
C LEU A 68 11.23 5.72 4.33
N GLN A 69 10.64 6.35 5.35
CA GLN A 69 11.35 7.14 6.33
C GLN A 69 12.38 6.29 7.10
N ALA A 70 13.43 6.94 7.61
CA ALA A 70 14.48 6.24 8.36
C ALA A 70 13.89 5.56 9.61
N GLY A 71 14.26 4.28 9.84
CA GLY A 71 13.80 3.50 11.00
C GLY A 71 12.37 2.95 10.89
N GLN A 72 11.67 3.14 9.77
CA GLN A 72 10.24 2.84 9.64
C GLN A 72 9.92 1.50 8.94
N ALA A 73 10.95 0.75 8.54
CA ALA A 73 10.78 -0.50 7.80
C ALA A 73 10.02 -1.58 8.57
N GLU A 74 10.25 -1.71 9.87
CA GLU A 74 9.57 -2.70 10.71
C GLU A 74 8.10 -2.34 10.91
N ALA A 75 7.83 -1.08 11.30
CA ALA A 75 6.47 -0.59 11.50
C ALA A 75 5.65 -0.63 10.20
N PHE A 76 6.26 -0.31 9.06
CA PHE A 76 5.65 -0.51 7.74
C PHE A 76 5.23 -1.97 7.51
N ARG A 77 6.11 -2.93 7.81
CA ARG A 77 5.82 -4.36 7.62
C ARG A 77 4.66 -4.84 8.48
N GLN A 78 4.56 -4.33 9.71
CA GLN A 78 3.47 -4.68 10.64
C GLN A 78 2.13 -4.06 10.21
N GLU A 79 2.15 -2.82 9.74
CA GLU A 79 0.92 -2.09 9.40
C GLU A 79 0.41 -2.38 7.98
N LEU A 80 1.27 -2.79 7.06
CA LEU A 80 0.92 -3.02 5.65
C LEU A 80 -0.29 -3.95 5.46
N PRO A 81 -0.41 -5.12 6.14
CA PRO A 81 -1.58 -5.97 6.00
C PRO A 81 -2.89 -5.24 6.29
N ASP A 82 -2.93 -4.41 7.34
CA ASP A 82 -4.13 -3.65 7.71
C ASP A 82 -4.46 -2.56 6.68
N VAL A 83 -3.44 -1.87 6.16
CA VAL A 83 -3.59 -0.89 5.08
C VAL A 83 -4.22 -1.54 3.84
N LEU A 84 -3.75 -2.73 3.46
CA LEU A 84 -4.28 -3.46 2.29
C LEU A 84 -5.72 -3.94 2.50
N ILE A 85 -6.05 -4.38 3.71
CA ILE A 85 -7.43 -4.75 4.10
C ILE A 85 -8.34 -3.53 4.02
N SER A 86 -7.93 -2.41 4.62
CA SER A 86 -8.68 -1.15 4.61
C SER A 86 -8.93 -0.62 3.20
N ALA A 87 -7.91 -0.66 2.33
CA ALA A 87 -8.05 -0.27 0.93
C ALA A 87 -9.05 -1.17 0.18
N SER A 88 -8.98 -2.48 0.41
CA SER A 88 -9.90 -3.45 -0.20
C SER A 88 -11.35 -3.26 0.27
N MET A 89 -11.54 -2.98 1.57
CA MET A 89 -12.85 -2.68 2.16
C MET A 89 -13.46 -1.40 1.56
N LEU A 90 -12.68 -0.33 1.48
CA LEU A 90 -13.12 0.93 0.87
C LEU A 90 -13.45 0.77 -0.61
N ALA A 91 -12.60 0.09 -1.38
CA ALA A 91 -12.85 -0.19 -2.79
C ALA A 91 -14.16 -0.96 -2.97
N ARG A 92 -14.41 -1.98 -2.15
CA ARG A 92 -15.67 -2.74 -2.17
C ARG A 92 -16.88 -1.88 -1.81
N ALA A 93 -16.78 -1.03 -0.80
CA ALA A 93 -17.84 -0.10 -0.43
C ALA A 93 -18.21 0.86 -1.57
N GLN A 94 -17.22 1.32 -2.35
CA GLN A 94 -17.49 2.13 -3.54
C GLN A 94 -18.23 1.34 -4.64
N VAL A 95 -17.98 0.02 -4.83
CA VAL A 95 -18.79 -0.80 -5.76
C VAL A 95 -20.24 -0.81 -5.34
N ASN A 96 -20.48 -1.12 -4.07
CA ASN A 96 -21.84 -1.32 -3.58
C ASN A 96 -22.64 -0.02 -3.64
N LYS A 97 -21.99 1.13 -3.43
CA LYS A 97 -22.61 2.45 -3.59
C LYS A 97 -22.97 2.75 -5.06
N ASP A 98 -22.11 2.39 -6.02
CA ASP A 98 -22.33 2.60 -7.45
C ASP A 98 -23.44 1.67 -7.99
N ALA A 99 -23.46 0.41 -7.56
CA ALA A 99 -24.47 -0.57 -7.95
C ALA A 99 -25.87 -0.32 -7.35
N ALA A 100 -25.96 0.51 -6.30
CA ALA A 100 -27.22 0.89 -5.64
C ALA A 100 -27.80 2.21 -6.17
N ARG A 101 -27.19 2.82 -7.20
CA ARG A 101 -27.63 4.05 -7.84
C ARG A 101 -28.33 3.72 -9.16
#